data_AF-A0A7S3I329-F1
#
_entry.id   AF-A0A7S3I329-F1
#
_cell.length_a   1.000
_cell.length_b   1.000
_cell.length_c   1.000
_cell.angle_alpha   90.00
_cell.angle_beta   90.00
_cell.angle_gamma   90.00
#
_symmetry.space_group_name_H-M   'P 1'
#
loop_
_entity.id
_entity.type
_entity.pdbx_description
1 polymer ?
#
loop_
_entity_poly.entity_id
_entity_poly.type
_entity_poly.pdbx_seq_one_letter_code
_entity_poly.pdbx_strand_id
1 'polypeptide(L)'
;MQAAGRNNNINFETLNKLCWALGSISGCMNVEKENQFLCTVIKELLNLCEKSTTKNTKAFIASDIMYVVGQFPNFLINHWAFLKTVMNKLHEFMHESHPGVQDMASETYLKIAKLTKQ
;
A
#
# COMPACT_ATOMS: atom_id res chain seq x y z
N MET A 1 5.79 37.06 -12.93
CA MET A 1 5.08 35.84 -12.46
C MET A 1 5.76 34.63 -13.07
N GLN A 2 6.61 33.93 -12.31
CA GLN A 2 6.99 32.55 -12.60
C GLN A 2 6.55 31.75 -11.38
N ALA A 3 5.47 30.98 -11.52
CA ALA A 3 5.14 29.96 -10.55
C ALA A 3 6.22 28.88 -10.70
N ALA A 4 7.12 28.80 -9.72
CA ALA A 4 8.07 27.72 -9.62
C ALA A 4 7.27 26.41 -9.49
N GLY A 5 7.13 25.69 -10.61
CA GLY A 5 6.64 24.33 -10.58
C GLY A 5 7.57 23.52 -9.70
N ARG A 6 7.11 23.13 -8.51
CA ARG A 6 7.80 22.16 -7.67
C ARG A 6 7.93 20.88 -8.50
N ASN A 7 9.11 20.66 -9.07
CA ASN A 7 9.54 19.34 -9.50
C ASN A 7 9.66 18.49 -8.23
N ASN A 8 8.54 17.89 -7.82
CA ASN A 8 8.51 16.87 -6.78
C ASN A 8 9.11 15.60 -7.39
N ASN A 9 10.44 15.56 -7.52
CA ASN A 9 11.13 14.34 -7.84
C ASN A 9 10.98 13.42 -6.62
N ILE A 10 10.14 12.40 -6.74
CA ILE A 10 9.89 11.45 -5.65
C ILE A 10 11.21 10.71 -5.38
N ASN A 11 11.74 10.86 -4.16
CA ASN A 11 12.83 10.01 -3.70
C ASN A 11 12.23 8.67 -3.24
N PHE A 12 12.37 7.64 -4.07
CA PHE A 12 11.84 6.30 -3.81
C PHE A 12 12.38 5.68 -2.51
N GLU A 13 13.65 5.92 -2.18
CA GLU A 13 14.25 5.39 -0.96
C GLU A 13 13.60 6.02 0.28
N THR A 14 13.33 7.33 0.24
CA THR A 14 12.63 8.02 1.32
C THR A 14 11.19 7.54 1.46
N LEU A 15 10.47 7.39 0.34
CA LEU A 15 9.09 6.90 0.36
C LEU A 15 9.00 5.48 0.93
N ASN A 16 9.92 4.62 0.52
CA ASN A 16 9.94 3.23 0.96
C ASN A 16 10.26 3.12 2.46
N LYS A 17 11.27 3.85 2.96
CA LYS A 17 11.56 3.95 4.40
C LYS A 17 10.37 4.47 5.20
N LEU A 18 9.66 5.46 4.66
CA LEU A 18 8.44 5.97 5.28
C LEU A 18 7.37 4.89 5.36
N CYS A 19 7.09 4.18 4.27
CA CYS A 19 6.08 3.11 4.25
C CYS A 19 6.44 1.96 5.19
N TRP A 20 7.73 1.61 5.30
CA TRP A 20 8.21 0.66 6.31
C TRP A 20 7.94 1.12 7.74
N ALA A 21 8.23 2.39 8.05
CA ALA A 21 7.95 2.96 9.36
C ALA A 21 6.44 2.97 9.66
N LEU A 22 5.60 3.41 8.70
CA LEU A 22 4.13 3.42 8.85
C LEU A 22 3.57 2.01 9.08
N GLY A 23 4.10 1.00 8.41
CA GLY A 23 3.70 -0.39 8.61
C GLY A 23 4.17 -0.99 9.94
N SER A 24 5.34 -0.58 10.43
CA SER A 24 5.93 -1.11 11.67
C SER A 24 5.19 -0.73 12.96
N ILE A 25 4.35 0.31 12.91
CA ILE A 25 3.55 0.77 14.06
C ILE A 25 2.16 0.15 14.12
N SER A 26 1.90 -0.91 13.35
CA SER A 26 0.63 -1.63 13.42
C SER A 26 0.39 -2.19 14.83
N GLY A 27 -0.81 -1.95 15.36
CA GLY A 27 -1.20 -2.36 16.71
C GLY A 27 -0.71 -1.42 17.83
N CYS A 28 0.02 -0.35 17.52
CA CYS A 28 0.44 0.64 18.52
C CYS A 28 -0.64 1.69 18.82
N MET A 29 -1.74 1.70 18.05
CA MET A 29 -2.86 2.65 18.20
C MET A 29 -4.14 1.90 18.59
N ASN A 30 -5.10 2.63 19.15
CA ASN A 30 -6.45 2.08 19.29
C ASN A 30 -7.13 1.92 17.91
N VAL A 31 -8.16 1.09 17.85
CA VAL A 31 -8.81 0.69 16.59
C VAL A 31 -9.34 1.91 15.82
N GLU A 32 -9.97 2.87 16.48
CA GLU A 32 -10.54 4.04 15.83
C GLU A 32 -9.46 4.92 15.18
N LYS A 33 -8.36 5.19 15.89
CA LYS A 33 -7.24 5.98 15.36
C LYS A 33 -6.49 5.22 14.27
N GLU A 34 -6.27 3.92 14.44
CA GLU A 34 -5.61 3.09 13.44
C GLU A 34 -6.42 3.05 12.13
N ASN A 35 -7.75 2.94 12.22
CA ASN A 35 -8.63 2.99 11.05
C ASN A 35 -8.53 4.32 10.31
N GLN A 36 -8.56 5.45 11.03
CA GLN A 36 -8.44 6.78 10.43
C GLN A 36 -7.06 6.98 9.80
N PHE A 37 -6.01 6.62 10.53
CA PHE A 37 -4.63 6.69 10.07
C PHE A 37 -4.43 5.90 8.76
N LEU A 38 -4.86 4.64 8.74
CA LEU A 38 -4.66 3.78 7.59
C LEU A 38 -5.46 4.25 6.36
N CYS A 39 -6.71 4.70 6.55
CA CYS A 39 -7.50 5.31 5.48
C CYS A 39 -6.80 6.53 4.87
N THR A 40 -6.22 7.40 5.70
CA THR A 40 -5.46 8.56 5.22
C THR A 40 -4.21 8.15 4.46
N VAL A 41 -3.41 7.22 5.02
CA VAL A 41 -2.16 6.75 4.40
C VAL A 41 -2.44 6.11 3.04
N ILE A 42 -3.38 5.17 2.96
CA ILE A 42 -3.72 4.47 1.72
C ILE A 42 -4.22 5.47 0.67
N LYS A 43 -5.07 6.42 1.06
CA LYS A 43 -5.58 7.45 0.14
C LYS A 43 -4.45 8.30 -0.44
N GLU A 44 -3.52 8.77 0.38
CA GLU A 44 -2.40 9.58 -0.10
C GLU A 44 -1.44 8.79 -0.99
N LEU A 45 -1.18 7.50 -0.67
CA LEU A 45 -0.35 6.64 -1.52
C LEU A 45 -1.03 6.33 -2.86
N LEU A 46 -2.35 6.09 -2.89
CA LEU A 46 -3.11 5.93 -4.13
C LEU A 46 -3.06 7.21 -4.98
N ASN A 47 -3.28 8.38 -4.37
CA ASN A 47 -3.15 9.68 -5.04
C ASN A 47 -1.73 9.87 -5.63
N LEU A 48 -0.69 9.44 -4.92
CA LEU A 48 0.70 9.51 -5.38
C LEU A 48 0.93 8.56 -6.57
N CYS A 49 0.37 7.35 -6.53
CA CYS A 49 0.43 6.38 -7.60
C CYS A 49 -0.27 6.88 -8.87
N GLU A 50 -1.43 7.54 -8.73
CA GLU A 50 -2.17 8.14 -9.84
C GLU A 50 -1.41 9.28 -10.53
N LYS A 51 -0.74 10.14 -9.73
CA LYS A 51 0.08 11.26 -10.23
C LYS A 51 1.38 10.81 -10.92
N SER A 52 1.80 9.58 -10.68
CA SER A 52 3.04 9.03 -11.24
C SER A 52 2.87 8.69 -12.72
N THR A 53 3.86 9.06 -13.54
CA THR A 53 3.76 8.96 -15.01
C THR A 53 4.35 7.69 -15.59
N THR A 54 5.35 7.09 -14.93
CA THR A 54 6.04 5.89 -15.45
C THR A 54 5.51 4.60 -14.84
N LYS A 55 5.47 3.52 -15.64
CA LYS A 55 5.08 2.18 -15.16
C LYS A 55 5.95 1.70 -14.00
N ASN A 56 7.25 2.00 -14.06
CA ASN A 56 8.20 1.63 -13.01
C ASN A 56 7.92 2.36 -11.69
N THR A 57 7.70 3.69 -11.74
CA THR A 57 7.31 4.48 -10.56
C THR A 57 6.01 3.98 -9.94
N LYS A 58 5.02 3.63 -10.76
CA LYS A 58 3.75 3.04 -10.28
C LYS A 58 3.97 1.68 -9.62
N ALA A 59 4.84 0.84 -10.18
CA ALA A 59 5.19 -0.45 -9.58
C ALA A 59 5.83 -0.29 -8.19
N PHE A 60 6.75 0.67 -8.03
CA PHE A 60 7.34 0.97 -6.71
C PHE A 60 6.28 1.44 -5.69
N ILE A 61 5.42 2.39 -6.07
CA ILE A 61 4.40 2.89 -5.14
C ILE A 61 3.34 1.82 -4.83
N ALA A 62 2.95 1.01 -5.83
CA ALA A 62 2.03 -0.12 -5.61
C ALA A 62 2.62 -1.12 -4.62
N SER A 63 3.95 -1.37 -4.69
CA SER A 63 4.66 -2.22 -3.75
C SER A 63 4.59 -1.66 -2.31
N ASP A 64 4.82 -0.35 -2.14
CA ASP A 64 4.67 0.31 -0.84
C ASP A 64 3.22 0.23 -0.29
N ILE A 65 2.21 0.37 -1.15
CA ILE A 65 0.80 0.21 -0.76
C ILE A 65 0.52 -1.23 -0.31
N MET A 66 0.95 -2.23 -1.08
CA MET A 66 0.77 -3.64 -0.74
C MET A 66 1.43 -3.97 0.61
N TYR A 67 2.65 -3.48 0.83
CA TYR A 67 3.34 -3.62 2.11
C TYR A 67 2.52 -3.03 3.25
N VAL A 68 2.12 -1.74 3.15
CA VAL A 68 1.37 -1.05 4.22
C VAL A 68 0.08 -1.79 4.52
N VAL A 69 -0.76 -2.07 3.52
CA VAL A 69 -2.03 -2.78 3.70
C VAL A 69 -1.82 -4.15 4.35
N GLY A 70 -0.80 -4.89 3.92
CA GLY A 70 -0.46 -6.20 4.46
C GLY A 70 0.03 -6.18 5.92
N GLN A 71 0.35 -5.02 6.50
CA GLN A 71 0.71 -4.92 7.92
C GLN A 71 -0.49 -4.81 8.85
N PHE A 72 -1.69 -4.47 8.37
CA PHE A 72 -2.87 -4.19 9.23
C PHE A 72 -3.99 -5.23 9.08
N PRO A 73 -3.80 -6.50 9.50
CA PRO A 73 -4.82 -7.54 9.37
C PRO A 73 -6.09 -7.25 10.19
N ASN A 74 -5.96 -6.63 11.38
CA ASN A 74 -7.11 -6.28 12.22
C ASN A 74 -8.04 -5.28 11.52
N PHE A 75 -7.48 -4.28 10.84
CA PHE A 75 -8.26 -3.38 10.00
C PHE A 75 -9.00 -4.16 8.92
N LEU A 76 -8.30 -5.04 8.20
CA LEU A 76 -8.89 -5.79 7.08
C LEU A 76 -10.05 -6.70 7.51
N ILE A 77 -9.90 -7.43 8.62
CA ILE A 77 -10.94 -8.34 9.13
C ILE A 77 -12.21 -7.59 9.52
N ASN A 78 -12.05 -6.38 10.08
CA ASN A 78 -13.18 -5.53 10.46
C ASN A 78 -13.85 -4.80 9.27
N HIS A 79 -13.25 -4.86 8.07
CA HIS A 79 -13.74 -4.17 6.87
C HIS A 79 -13.81 -5.13 5.66
N TRP A 80 -14.71 -6.10 5.71
CA TRP A 80 -14.83 -7.18 4.72
C TRP A 80 -14.87 -6.71 3.25
N ALA A 81 -15.65 -5.67 2.93
CA ALA A 81 -15.73 -5.16 1.55
C ALA A 81 -14.36 -4.65 1.06
N PHE A 82 -13.60 -4.02 1.94
CA PHE A 82 -12.26 -3.54 1.65
C PHE A 82 -11.27 -4.71 1.52
N LEU A 83 -11.30 -5.68 2.45
CA LEU A 83 -10.49 -6.89 2.36
C LEU A 83 -10.74 -7.64 1.03
N LYS A 84 -11.99 -7.83 0.62
CA LYS A 84 -12.34 -8.43 -0.67
C LYS A 84 -11.74 -7.65 -1.85
N THR A 85 -11.80 -6.32 -1.79
CA THR A 85 -11.19 -5.46 -2.82
C THR A 85 -9.68 -5.64 -2.88
N VAL A 86 -9.00 -5.66 -1.73
CA VAL A 86 -7.56 -5.90 -1.64
C VAL A 86 -7.18 -7.27 -2.20
N MET A 87 -7.90 -8.34 -1.82
CA MET A 87 -7.61 -9.70 -2.28
C MET A 87 -7.78 -9.84 -3.80
N ASN A 88 -8.83 -9.25 -4.37
CA ASN A 88 -9.01 -9.21 -5.82
C ASN A 88 -7.87 -8.44 -6.50
N LYS A 89 -7.45 -7.31 -5.92
CA LYS A 89 -6.38 -6.49 -6.49
C LYS A 89 -5.02 -7.17 -6.45
N LEU A 90 -4.70 -7.86 -5.35
CA LEU A 90 -3.51 -8.68 -5.24
C LEU A 90 -3.52 -9.81 -6.28
N HIS A 91 -4.67 -10.47 -6.47
CA HIS A 91 -4.82 -11.48 -7.52
C HIS A 91 -4.59 -10.90 -8.93
N GLU A 92 -5.10 -9.70 -9.24
CA GLU A 92 -4.78 -9.01 -10.49
C GLU A 92 -3.26 -8.76 -10.63
N PHE A 93 -2.60 -8.28 -9.57
CA PHE A 93 -1.17 -7.99 -9.58
C PHE A 93 -0.28 -9.23 -9.69
N MET A 94 -0.76 -10.41 -9.29
CA MET A 94 -0.05 -11.67 -9.56
C MET A 94 0.06 -12.00 -11.06
N HIS A 95 -0.75 -11.36 -11.91
CA HIS A 95 -0.72 -11.52 -13.36
C HIS A 95 0.01 -10.37 -14.07
N GLU A 96 0.59 -9.42 -13.33
CA GLU A 96 1.37 -8.32 -13.90
C GLU A 96 2.77 -8.80 -14.33
N SER A 97 3.25 -8.35 -15.50
CA SER A 97 4.52 -8.83 -16.05
C SER A 97 5.76 -8.29 -15.33
N HIS A 98 5.61 -7.37 -14.38
CA HIS A 98 6.73 -6.82 -13.61
C HIS A 98 7.09 -7.78 -12.46
N PRO A 99 8.25 -8.47 -12.49
CA PRO A 99 8.54 -9.55 -11.55
C PRO A 99 8.42 -9.14 -10.07
N GLY A 100 8.96 -7.97 -9.71
CA GLY A 100 8.87 -7.49 -8.32
C GLY A 100 7.45 -7.18 -7.82
N VAL A 101 6.50 -6.88 -8.72
CA VAL A 101 5.10 -6.65 -8.33
C VAL A 101 4.39 -7.97 -8.13
N GLN A 102 4.64 -8.94 -9.01
CA GLN A 102 4.07 -10.28 -8.92
C GLN A 102 4.47 -10.98 -7.62
N ASP A 103 5.77 -11.01 -7.31
CA ASP A 103 6.29 -11.66 -6.09
C ASP A 103 5.70 -11.04 -4.83
N MET A 104 5.72 -9.71 -4.74
CA MET A 104 5.15 -9.00 -3.59
C MET A 104 3.64 -9.20 -3.46
N ALA A 105 2.91 -9.27 -4.58
CA ALA A 105 1.47 -9.53 -4.55
C ALA A 105 1.18 -10.94 -4.00
N SER A 106 1.93 -11.95 -4.44
CA SER A 106 1.82 -13.33 -3.92
C SER A 106 2.17 -13.43 -2.44
N GLU A 107 3.26 -12.79 -1.99
CA GLU A 107 3.67 -12.76 -0.58
C GLU A 107 2.63 -12.06 0.30
N THR A 108 2.15 -10.88 -0.13
CA THR A 108 1.15 -10.10 0.60
C THR A 108 -0.18 -10.85 0.68
N TYR A 109 -0.60 -11.49 -0.41
CA TYR A 109 -1.81 -12.30 -0.43
C TYR A 109 -1.70 -13.46 0.55
N LEU A 110 -0.59 -14.20 0.53
CA LEU A 110 -0.35 -15.30 1.47
C LEU A 110 -0.34 -14.82 2.92
N LYS A 111 0.27 -13.67 3.19
CA LYS A 111 0.31 -13.06 4.51
C LYS A 111 -1.11 -12.71 5.00
N ILE A 112 -1.89 -11.99 4.20
CA ILE A 112 -3.26 -11.62 4.54
C ILE A 112 -4.09 -12.88 4.74
N ALA A 113 -4.05 -13.83 3.80
CA ALA A 113 -4.79 -15.09 3.90
C ALA A 113 -4.47 -15.86 5.19
N LYS A 114 -3.22 -15.87 5.67
CA LYS A 114 -2.85 -16.51 6.95
C LYS A 114 -3.38 -15.76 8.16
N LEU A 115 -3.38 -14.43 8.13
CA LEU A 115 -3.75 -13.59 9.28
C LEU A 115 -5.25 -13.34 9.39
N THR A 116 -5.99 -13.50 8.30
CA THR A 116 -7.45 -13.28 8.26
C THR A 116 -8.26 -14.58 8.16
N LYS A 117 -7.59 -15.74 8.23
CA LYS A 117 -8.27 -17.04 8.28
C LYS A 117 -8.79 -17.25 9.70
N GLN A 118 -10.11 -17.32 9.83
CA GLN A 118 -10.80 -17.79 11.04
C GLN A 118 -10.74 -19.31 11.13
#